data_AF-A0A8S9W0X8-F1
#
_entry.id   AF-A0A8S9W0X8-F1
#
_cell.length_a   1.000
_cell.length_b   1.000
_cell.length_c   1.000
_cell.angle_alpha   90.00
_cell.angle_beta   90.00
_cell.angle_gamma   90.00
#
_symmetry.space_group_name_H-M   'P 1'
#
loop_
_entity.id
_entity.type
_entity.pdbx_description
1 polymer ?
#
loop_
_entity_poly.entity_id
_entity_poly.type
_entity_poly.pdbx_seq_one_letter_code
_entity_poly.pdbx_strand_id
1 'polypeptide(L)'
;MTPTPLGIVLRHDKTGFAFITREHLKTWEFVHYQTDRQQILCRVAETKPLTEYPVEFLLDTTIAPADVAEFCGFDPDEFKYFMTKGVVIGYFDENLGEFINPRMNPAAGTVIHRSAAEQLREINKAQSGEIGSATIGTIAGTDFKVVLSVKDVVSQHLSVIAATGAGKSYTVGVIVEELLTSRNRAPVLIFDPHGEYTVLDAIANDPRFWDGDYKPKVRIVKPDKIKIRVGDLETSDLISIIDDGTMSDKMKTLFGSACRTLRRASFRGGTRQFTRSELRNTVEEMRDGSSDSSIEGILWRLRKLDNGIFHDHEDVPIVDYLRIGQLTVMDVSGISTGFQQMIAQVILRKIFDARQKTENGTYTSDTPDKYLPYPVFVILEEAHRFAPQGSGSGAGGDGGEGGGRVAKSKPIIKTILSEGRKFGVGICMVSQRPSKLDSDSLSQCMTQITMRIINPADQEQIGRSIESVSRDIVAELPALAKGHAIISGVGINTPTIVRIRQRYGRDRGASKDAPSIWVRESRTGRAGEGSDAILPDYDLDIGV
;
A
#
# COMPACT_ATOMS: atom_id res chain seq x y z
N MET A 1 37.07 -14.28 -3.32
CA MET A 1 36.90 -15.53 -2.55
C MET A 1 36.42 -16.61 -3.51
N THR A 2 37.03 -17.79 -3.52
CA THR A 2 36.53 -18.92 -4.30
C THR A 2 35.17 -19.37 -3.75
N PRO A 3 34.12 -19.52 -4.58
CA PRO A 3 32.78 -19.83 -4.12
C PRO A 3 32.73 -21.24 -3.53
N THR A 4 32.24 -21.38 -2.30
CA THR A 4 32.14 -22.68 -1.61
C THR A 4 31.11 -23.57 -2.31
N PRO A 5 31.51 -24.75 -2.81
CA PRO A 5 30.57 -25.69 -3.44
C PRO A 5 29.63 -26.27 -2.38
N LEU A 6 28.33 -26.25 -2.67
CA LEU A 6 27.26 -26.80 -1.83
C LEU A 6 26.80 -28.18 -2.30
N GLY A 7 26.75 -28.40 -3.61
CA GLY A 7 26.17 -29.62 -4.16
C GLY A 7 26.25 -29.71 -5.67
N ILE A 8 25.72 -30.80 -6.22
CA ILE A 8 25.77 -31.09 -7.66
C ILE A 8 24.36 -31.37 -8.18
N VAL A 9 24.03 -30.76 -9.33
CA VAL A 9 22.73 -30.96 -10.00
C VAL A 9 22.58 -32.42 -10.42
N LEU A 10 21.51 -33.05 -9.94
CA LEU A 10 21.13 -34.42 -10.29
C LEU A 10 20.30 -34.45 -11.57
N ARG A 11 19.26 -33.61 -11.64
CA ARG A 11 18.29 -33.55 -12.74
C ARG A 11 17.58 -32.20 -12.78
N HIS A 12 16.90 -31.90 -13.88
CA HIS A 12 16.03 -30.74 -14.00
C HIS A 12 14.72 -31.08 -14.70
N ASP A 13 13.71 -30.24 -14.49
CA ASP A 13 12.40 -30.32 -15.12
C ASP A 13 11.91 -28.92 -15.54
N LYS A 14 10.64 -28.78 -15.92
CA LYS A 14 10.06 -27.49 -16.33
C LYS A 14 9.92 -26.47 -15.19
N THR A 15 9.94 -26.93 -13.94
CA THR A 15 9.68 -26.13 -12.74
C THR A 15 10.96 -25.76 -11.99
N GLY A 16 12.11 -26.33 -12.36
CA GLY A 16 13.41 -26.02 -11.77
C GLY A 16 14.40 -27.17 -11.92
N PHE A 17 15.34 -27.25 -10.98
CA PHE A 17 16.35 -28.30 -10.93
C PHE A 17 16.45 -28.90 -9.52
N ALA A 18 16.96 -30.12 -9.43
CA ALA A 18 17.25 -30.79 -8.18
C ALA A 18 18.75 -31.05 -8.08
N PHE A 19 19.35 -30.73 -6.93
CA PHE A 19 20.75 -31.00 -6.64
C PHE A 19 20.90 -31.71 -5.30
N ILE A 20 21.95 -32.51 -5.18
CA ILE A 20 22.28 -33.23 -3.95
C ILE A 20 23.30 -32.40 -3.16
N THR A 21 23.03 -32.20 -1.87
CA THR A 21 23.90 -31.48 -0.94
C THR A 21 23.95 -32.20 0.41
N ARG A 22 24.97 -31.93 1.22
CA ARG A 22 25.07 -32.41 2.61
C ARG A 22 24.45 -31.44 3.62
N GLU A 23 24.05 -30.26 3.16
CA GLU A 23 23.50 -29.20 4.02
C GLU A 23 21.99 -29.11 3.86
N HIS A 24 21.27 -29.02 4.98
CA HIS A 24 19.85 -28.74 4.96
C HIS A 24 19.62 -27.24 4.69
N LEU A 25 19.44 -26.88 3.42
CA LEU A 25 19.19 -25.51 2.98
C LEU A 25 17.74 -25.11 3.27
N LYS A 26 17.53 -23.90 3.78
CA LYS A 26 16.16 -23.41 4.04
C LYS A 26 15.51 -22.93 2.76
N THR A 27 14.19 -23.11 2.66
CA THR A 27 13.38 -22.47 1.61
C THR A 27 13.65 -20.96 1.61
N TRP A 28 13.74 -20.38 0.41
CA TRP A 28 14.09 -18.98 0.15
C TRP A 28 15.56 -18.59 0.34
N GLU A 29 16.44 -19.52 0.71
CA GLU A 29 17.88 -19.27 0.59
C GLU A 29 18.30 -19.14 -0.87
N PHE A 30 19.32 -18.31 -1.11
CA PHE A 30 19.87 -18.08 -2.43
C PHE A 30 21.13 -18.91 -2.63
N VAL A 31 21.19 -19.56 -3.79
CA VAL A 31 22.36 -20.29 -4.29
C VAL A 31 22.65 -19.81 -5.71
N HIS A 32 23.81 -20.15 -6.26
CA HIS A 32 24.12 -19.83 -7.64
C HIS A 32 24.88 -20.97 -8.31
N TYR A 33 24.88 -20.97 -9.63
CA TYR A 33 25.80 -21.76 -10.43
C TYR A 33 26.55 -20.85 -11.39
N GLN A 34 27.76 -21.29 -11.75
CA GLN A 34 28.61 -20.57 -12.68
C GLN A 34 28.39 -21.10 -14.10
N THR A 35 28.26 -20.20 -15.06
CA THR A 35 28.43 -20.49 -16.49
C THR A 35 29.73 -19.86 -16.99
N ASP A 36 30.15 -20.19 -18.20
CA ASP A 36 31.35 -19.61 -18.84
C ASP A 36 31.30 -18.08 -18.93
N ARG A 37 30.10 -17.48 -18.87
CA ARG A 37 29.89 -16.04 -19.08
C ARG A 37 29.50 -15.29 -17.81
N GLN A 38 28.73 -15.92 -16.91
CA GLN A 38 28.12 -15.24 -15.77
C GLN A 38 27.68 -16.20 -14.66
N GLN A 39 27.44 -15.63 -13.48
CA GLN A 39 26.83 -16.30 -12.34
C GLN A 39 25.31 -16.22 -12.44
N ILE A 40 24.64 -17.35 -12.28
CA ILE A 40 23.19 -17.42 -12.35
C ILE A 40 22.63 -17.62 -10.95
N LEU A 41 21.88 -16.63 -10.46
CA LEU A 41 21.21 -16.66 -9.17
C LEU A 41 20.01 -17.62 -9.22
N CYS A 42 19.90 -18.42 -8.19
CA CYS A 42 18.84 -19.39 -7.97
C CYS A 42 18.30 -19.28 -6.54
N ARG A 43 17.07 -19.74 -6.33
CA ARG A 43 16.45 -19.82 -5.01
C ARG A 43 16.12 -21.26 -4.66
N VAL A 44 16.32 -21.61 -3.39
CA VAL A 44 15.87 -22.87 -2.80
C VAL A 44 14.36 -22.86 -2.63
N ALA A 45 13.68 -23.80 -3.27
CA ALA A 45 12.22 -23.96 -3.17
C ALA A 45 11.83 -25.04 -2.15
N GLU A 46 12.62 -26.11 -2.03
CA GLU A 46 12.35 -27.20 -1.10
C GLU A 46 13.62 -28.00 -0.84
N THR A 47 13.78 -28.51 0.37
CA THR A 47 14.87 -29.42 0.74
C THR A 47 14.26 -30.63 1.44
N LYS A 48 14.60 -31.84 0.96
CA LYS A 48 14.14 -33.11 1.54
C LYS A 48 15.32 -34.06 1.76
N PRO A 49 15.27 -34.93 2.77
CA PRO A 49 16.23 -36.03 2.87
C PRO A 49 16.27 -36.84 1.57
N LEU A 50 17.47 -37.25 1.15
CA LEU A 50 17.63 -38.12 -0.02
C LEU A 50 17.20 -39.56 0.30
N THR A 51 17.54 -40.01 1.50
CA THR A 51 17.22 -41.32 2.04
C THR A 51 16.49 -41.14 3.37
N GLU A 52 15.39 -41.87 3.57
CA GLU A 52 14.61 -41.85 4.81
C GLU A 52 14.92 -43.10 5.64
N TYR A 53 14.97 -42.96 6.97
CA TYR A 53 15.06 -44.11 7.85
C TYR A 53 13.78 -44.96 7.74
N PRO A 54 13.88 -46.30 7.66
CA PRO A 54 12.72 -47.16 7.71
C PRO A 54 11.87 -46.90 8.96
N VAL A 55 10.55 -46.84 8.77
CA VAL A 55 9.58 -46.39 9.79
C VAL A 55 9.60 -47.30 11.02
N GLU A 56 9.86 -48.59 10.81
CA GLU A 56 9.95 -49.60 11.86
C GLU A 56 11.02 -49.27 12.90
N PHE A 57 12.08 -48.53 12.52
CA PHE A 57 13.17 -48.13 13.40
C PHE A 57 12.85 -46.90 14.26
N LEU A 58 11.84 -46.11 13.88
CA LEU A 58 11.44 -44.89 14.56
C LEU A 58 10.39 -45.13 15.66
N LEU A 59 9.95 -46.38 15.83
CA LEU A 59 8.97 -46.78 16.84
C LEU A 59 9.58 -46.95 18.24
N ASP A 60 10.88 -47.24 18.32
CA ASP A 60 11.59 -47.36 19.60
C ASP A 60 12.46 -46.12 19.84
N THR A 61 11.97 -45.20 20.66
CA THR A 61 12.67 -43.96 21.00
C THR A 61 13.94 -44.16 21.84
N THR A 62 14.24 -45.39 22.29
CA THR A 62 15.41 -45.70 23.12
C THR A 62 16.66 -46.05 22.32
N ILE A 63 16.51 -46.36 21.03
CA ILE A 63 17.62 -46.78 20.17
C ILE A 63 17.96 -45.63 19.20
N ALA A 64 19.24 -45.29 19.08
CA ALA A 64 19.65 -44.26 18.13
C ALA A 64 19.50 -44.78 16.68
N PRO A 65 18.90 -44.00 15.75
CA PRO A 65 18.72 -44.43 14.36
C PRO A 65 20.02 -44.82 13.64
N ALA A 66 21.15 -44.24 14.04
CA ALA A 66 22.47 -44.55 13.50
C ALA A 66 22.91 -45.99 13.82
N ASP A 67 22.67 -46.46 15.05
CA ASP A 67 23.05 -47.81 15.50
C ASP A 67 22.24 -48.89 14.76
N VAL A 68 20.98 -48.58 14.47
CA VAL A 68 20.09 -49.47 13.72
C VAL A 68 20.45 -49.49 12.23
N ALA A 69 20.78 -48.33 11.65
CA ALA A 69 21.29 -48.25 10.28
C ALA A 69 22.56 -49.09 10.10
N GLU A 70 23.52 -48.96 11.01
CA GLU A 70 24.75 -49.75 11.01
C GLU A 70 24.47 -51.25 11.17
N PHE A 71 23.58 -51.64 12.10
CA PHE A 71 23.17 -53.03 12.28
C PHE A 71 22.54 -53.65 11.02
N CYS A 72 21.73 -52.86 10.30
CA CYS A 72 21.10 -53.28 9.05
C CYS A 72 22.00 -53.19 7.82
N GLY A 73 23.26 -52.76 7.99
CA GLY A 73 24.23 -52.64 6.91
C GLY A 73 24.04 -51.40 6.02
N PHE A 74 23.27 -50.41 6.46
CA PHE A 74 23.21 -49.11 5.81
C PHE A 74 24.41 -48.24 6.23
N ASP A 75 24.96 -47.48 5.30
CA ASP A 75 25.97 -46.47 5.60
C ASP A 75 25.28 -45.27 6.30
N PRO A 76 25.65 -44.92 7.55
CA PRO A 76 25.08 -43.77 8.26
C PRO A 76 25.27 -42.44 7.51
N ASP A 77 26.25 -42.35 6.60
CA ASP A 77 26.46 -41.17 5.76
C ASP A 77 25.41 -41.02 4.65
N GLU A 78 24.71 -42.09 4.24
CA GLU A 78 23.64 -42.00 3.22
C GLU A 78 22.44 -41.15 3.69
N PHE A 79 22.19 -41.11 5.00
CA PHE A 79 21.12 -40.31 5.59
C PHE A 79 21.50 -38.83 5.82
N LYS A 80 22.75 -38.45 5.50
CA LYS A 80 23.25 -37.06 5.62
C LYS A 80 23.09 -36.24 4.34
N TYR A 81 22.55 -36.84 3.28
CA TYR A 81 22.33 -36.17 2.00
C TYR A 81 20.89 -35.66 1.87
N PHE A 82 20.76 -34.49 1.24
CA PHE A 82 19.50 -33.85 0.95
C PHE A 82 19.34 -33.66 -0.55
N MET A 83 18.16 -33.95 -1.07
CA MET A 83 17.72 -33.51 -2.38
C MET A 83 17.09 -32.11 -2.24
N THR A 84 17.74 -31.12 -2.82
CA THR A 84 17.28 -29.72 -2.80
C THR A 84 16.74 -29.33 -4.16
N LYS A 85 15.52 -28.81 -4.22
CA LYS A 85 14.91 -28.20 -5.41
C LYS A 85 15.27 -26.72 -5.48
N GLY A 86 15.94 -26.33 -6.56
CA GLY A 86 16.26 -24.95 -6.90
C GLY A 86 15.40 -24.42 -8.05
N VAL A 87 15.07 -23.13 -8.00
CA VAL A 87 14.40 -22.40 -9.08
C VAL A 87 15.36 -21.35 -9.62
N VAL A 88 15.59 -21.37 -10.94
CA VAL A 88 16.45 -20.39 -11.61
C VAL A 88 15.76 -19.03 -11.63
N ILE A 89 16.45 -18.03 -11.10
CA ILE A 89 15.97 -16.65 -11.08
C ILE A 89 16.54 -15.90 -12.28
N GLY A 90 17.86 -15.80 -12.37
CA GLY A 90 18.53 -15.07 -13.44
C GLY A 90 19.86 -14.45 -13.04
N TYR A 91 20.31 -13.48 -13.81
CA TYR A 91 21.53 -12.70 -13.59
C TYR A 91 21.32 -11.27 -14.08
N PHE A 92 22.08 -10.32 -13.56
CA PHE A 92 22.08 -8.97 -14.10
C PHE A 92 23.04 -8.86 -15.30
N ASP A 93 22.52 -8.43 -16.46
CA ASP A 93 23.34 -8.17 -17.65
C ASP A 93 23.73 -6.68 -17.67
N GLU A 94 25.01 -6.38 -17.47
CA GLU A 94 25.52 -5.01 -17.42
C GLU A 94 25.38 -4.26 -18.77
N ASN A 95 25.39 -4.97 -19.89
CA ASN A 95 25.28 -4.34 -21.21
C ASN A 95 23.83 -3.93 -21.51
N LEU A 96 22.87 -4.75 -21.09
CA LEU A 96 21.44 -4.47 -21.27
C LEU A 96 20.87 -3.61 -20.12
N GLY A 97 21.54 -3.58 -18.97
CA GLY A 97 21.07 -2.88 -17.77
C GLY A 97 19.80 -3.51 -17.18
N GLU A 98 19.57 -4.80 -17.46
CA GLU A 98 18.37 -5.54 -17.07
C GLU A 98 18.71 -6.88 -16.43
N PHE A 99 17.81 -7.35 -15.57
CA PHE A 99 17.91 -8.67 -14.97
C PHE A 99 17.28 -9.72 -15.89
N ILE A 100 18.06 -10.70 -16.31
CA ILE A 100 17.70 -11.67 -17.34
C ILE A 100 17.51 -13.05 -16.73
N ASN A 101 16.34 -13.63 -16.97
CA ASN A 101 16.14 -15.07 -16.74
C ASN A 101 16.68 -15.84 -17.97
N PRO A 102 17.64 -16.76 -17.80
CA PRO A 102 18.24 -17.50 -18.93
C PRO A 102 17.26 -18.48 -19.59
N ARG A 103 16.08 -18.72 -18.98
CA ARG A 103 15.05 -19.69 -19.43
C ARG A 103 15.59 -21.11 -19.62
N MET A 104 16.72 -21.42 -18.99
CA MET A 104 17.37 -22.72 -19.02
C MET A 104 17.80 -23.10 -17.61
N ASN A 105 17.52 -24.35 -17.25
CA ASN A 105 18.01 -24.95 -16.01
C ASN A 105 19.44 -25.47 -16.20
N PRO A 106 20.23 -25.56 -15.11
CA PRO A 106 21.57 -26.13 -15.19
C PRO A 106 21.54 -27.61 -15.60
N ALA A 107 22.56 -28.05 -16.33
CA ALA A 107 22.73 -29.44 -16.71
C ALA A 107 23.04 -30.32 -15.49
N ALA A 108 22.70 -31.61 -15.57
CA ALA A 108 23.15 -32.58 -14.57
C ALA A 108 24.69 -32.56 -14.49
N GLY A 109 25.23 -32.64 -13.28
CA GLY A 109 26.67 -32.50 -13.01
C GLY A 109 27.12 -31.06 -12.75
N THR A 110 26.28 -30.04 -12.96
CA THR A 110 26.64 -28.64 -12.65
C THR A 110 26.81 -28.47 -11.14
N VAL A 111 27.87 -27.78 -10.71
CA VAL A 111 28.12 -27.48 -9.31
C VAL A 111 27.32 -26.26 -8.87
N ILE A 112 26.64 -26.39 -7.73
CA ILE A 112 25.89 -25.33 -7.05
C ILE A 112 26.74 -24.78 -5.92
N HIS A 113 26.75 -23.46 -5.76
CA HIS A 113 27.52 -22.73 -4.76
C HIS A 113 26.62 -21.86 -3.88
N ARG A 114 27.09 -21.55 -2.67
CA ARG A 114 26.42 -20.60 -1.77
C ARG A 114 26.57 -19.18 -2.31
N SER A 115 25.49 -18.41 -2.37
CA SER A 115 25.57 -17.00 -2.78
C SER A 115 26.17 -16.13 -1.69
N ALA A 116 27.15 -15.29 -2.03
CA ALA A 116 27.69 -14.29 -1.10
C ALA A 116 26.91 -12.96 -1.22
N ALA A 117 27.21 -12.03 -0.31
CA ALA A 117 26.52 -10.74 -0.25
C ALA A 117 26.69 -9.89 -1.52
N GLU A 118 27.78 -10.07 -2.27
CA GLU A 118 28.02 -9.36 -3.53
C GLU A 118 27.01 -9.78 -4.61
N GLN A 119 26.75 -11.09 -4.76
CA GLN A 119 25.77 -11.60 -5.74
C GLN A 119 24.34 -11.15 -5.40
N LEU A 120 24.02 -11.02 -4.12
CA LEU A 120 22.70 -10.56 -3.69
C LEU A 120 22.44 -9.09 -4.06
N ARG A 121 23.48 -8.29 -4.37
CA ARG A 121 23.34 -6.89 -4.84
C ARG A 121 22.50 -6.79 -6.10
N GLU A 122 22.56 -7.80 -6.97
CA GLU A 122 21.79 -7.86 -8.21
C GLU A 122 20.27 -7.97 -7.98
N ILE A 123 19.84 -8.36 -6.78
CA ILE A 123 18.42 -8.37 -6.41
C ILE A 123 17.86 -6.94 -6.36
N ASN A 124 18.68 -5.97 -5.94
CA ASN A 124 18.26 -4.59 -5.79
C ASN A 124 18.56 -3.78 -7.07
N LYS A 125 17.62 -2.92 -7.47
CA LYS A 125 17.85 -1.93 -8.54
C LYS A 125 18.65 -0.71 -8.08
N ALA A 126 18.51 -0.34 -6.82
CA ALA A 126 19.21 0.76 -6.17
C ALA A 126 19.99 0.23 -4.98
N GLN A 127 21.15 0.81 -4.66
CA GLN A 127 21.93 0.39 -3.50
C GLN A 127 21.60 1.22 -2.26
N SER A 128 21.75 0.61 -1.09
CA SER A 128 21.42 1.25 0.19
C SER A 128 22.29 2.48 0.40
N GLY A 129 21.67 3.64 0.58
CA GLY A 129 22.37 4.91 0.83
C GLY A 129 22.49 5.82 -0.39
N GLU A 130 22.20 5.32 -1.59
CA GLU A 130 22.18 6.13 -2.82
C GLU A 130 20.94 7.02 -2.90
N ILE A 131 21.04 8.12 -3.65
CA ILE A 131 19.88 8.95 -3.98
C ILE A 131 18.86 8.09 -4.73
N GLY A 132 17.59 8.16 -4.32
CA GLY A 132 16.53 7.32 -4.90
C GLY A 132 16.46 5.90 -4.34
N SER A 133 17.14 5.61 -3.23
CA SER A 133 17.08 4.31 -2.55
C SER A 133 16.15 4.32 -1.33
N ALA A 134 15.33 3.26 -1.17
CA ALA A 134 14.53 3.01 0.02
C ALA A 134 14.82 1.62 0.60
N THR A 135 15.53 1.57 1.73
CA THR A 135 15.87 0.32 2.42
C THR A 135 14.68 -0.17 3.25
N ILE A 136 14.03 -1.24 2.79
CA ILE A 136 12.78 -1.74 3.39
C ILE A 136 13.05 -2.78 4.50
N GLY A 137 14.13 -3.56 4.37
CA GLY A 137 14.37 -4.68 5.27
C GLY A 137 15.60 -5.48 4.89
N THR A 138 15.66 -6.73 5.37
CA THR A 138 16.67 -7.69 4.93
C THR A 138 16.00 -8.92 4.32
N ILE A 139 16.71 -9.63 3.44
CA ILE A 139 16.25 -10.93 2.96
C ILE A 139 16.07 -11.84 4.17
N ALA A 140 14.91 -12.50 4.27
CA ALA A 140 14.61 -13.37 5.40
C ALA A 140 15.71 -14.43 5.60
N GLY A 141 16.21 -14.56 6.82
CA GLY A 141 17.31 -15.47 7.13
C GLY A 141 18.72 -14.93 6.84
N THR A 142 18.86 -13.69 6.36
CA THR A 142 20.16 -13.05 6.11
C THR A 142 20.20 -11.59 6.60
N ASP A 143 21.40 -11.01 6.61
CA ASP A 143 21.63 -9.58 6.87
C ASP A 143 21.68 -8.73 5.59
N PHE A 144 21.43 -9.34 4.42
CA PHE A 144 21.46 -8.62 3.16
C PHE A 144 20.27 -7.68 3.01
N LYS A 145 20.52 -6.39 2.79
CA LYS A 145 19.50 -5.34 2.72
C LYS A 145 18.72 -5.41 1.41
N VAL A 146 17.39 -5.35 1.50
CA VAL A 146 16.52 -5.19 0.33
C VAL A 146 16.13 -3.73 0.18
N VAL A 147 16.38 -3.20 -1.02
CA VAL A 147 16.30 -1.78 -1.33
C VAL A 147 15.44 -1.58 -2.57
N LEU A 148 14.43 -0.72 -2.45
CA LEU A 148 13.58 -0.33 -3.56
C LEU A 148 14.11 0.92 -4.27
N SER A 149 13.96 0.93 -5.58
CA SER A 149 14.11 2.12 -6.41
C SER A 149 12.92 3.06 -6.17
N VAL A 150 13.17 4.19 -5.49
CA VAL A 150 12.17 5.24 -5.24
C VAL A 150 11.69 5.83 -6.57
N LYS A 151 12.57 5.96 -7.56
CA LYS A 151 12.22 6.41 -8.91
C LYS A 151 11.11 5.54 -9.52
N ASP A 152 11.30 4.23 -9.49
CA ASP A 152 10.34 3.29 -10.09
C ASP A 152 9.05 3.20 -9.26
N VAL A 153 9.17 3.18 -7.93
CA VAL A 153 8.03 3.18 -6.99
C VAL A 153 7.14 4.41 -7.16
N VAL A 154 7.73 5.61 -7.25
CA VAL A 154 6.97 6.86 -7.41
C VAL A 154 6.37 6.97 -8.81
N SER A 155 7.11 6.56 -9.85
CA SER A 155 6.64 6.71 -11.24
C SER A 155 5.69 5.61 -11.71
N GLN A 156 5.71 4.44 -11.09
CA GLN A 156 4.90 3.27 -11.51
C GLN A 156 4.03 2.71 -10.39
N HIS A 157 3.80 3.51 -9.36
CA HIS A 157 2.89 3.25 -8.25
C HIS A 157 3.32 2.04 -7.39
N LEU A 158 2.73 1.97 -6.20
CA LEU A 158 3.02 0.96 -5.19
C LEU A 158 1.71 0.40 -4.64
N SER A 159 1.68 -0.88 -4.30
CA SER A 159 0.64 -1.44 -3.44
C SER A 159 1.25 -2.10 -2.20
N VAL A 160 0.59 -1.91 -1.06
CA VAL A 160 0.92 -2.59 0.21
C VAL A 160 -0.31 -3.38 0.64
N ILE A 161 -0.22 -4.69 0.54
CA ILE A 161 -1.34 -5.61 0.75
C ILE A 161 -1.04 -6.53 1.94
N ALA A 162 -1.92 -6.57 2.93
CA ALA A 162 -1.64 -7.28 4.18
C ALA A 162 -2.91 -7.63 4.96
N ALA A 163 -3.02 -8.84 5.52
CA ALA A 163 -4.11 -9.15 6.45
C ALA A 163 -3.99 -8.31 7.75
N THR A 164 -5.10 -8.19 8.48
CA THR A 164 -5.14 -7.48 9.77
C THR A 164 -4.04 -8.01 10.72
N GLY A 165 -3.28 -7.08 11.31
CA GLY A 165 -2.21 -7.42 12.26
C GLY A 165 -0.91 -7.95 11.64
N ALA A 166 -0.79 -8.06 10.31
CA ALA A 166 0.44 -8.51 9.65
C ALA A 166 1.58 -7.46 9.67
N GLY A 167 1.26 -6.19 9.90
CA GLY A 167 2.22 -5.07 9.96
C GLY A 167 2.07 -4.02 8.85
N LYS A 168 0.88 -3.90 8.25
CA LYS A 168 0.58 -2.97 7.14
C LYS A 168 1.02 -1.53 7.41
N SER A 169 0.45 -0.88 8.42
CA SER A 169 0.74 0.52 8.78
C SER A 169 2.19 0.71 9.24
N TYR A 170 2.80 -0.34 9.80
CA TYR A 170 4.22 -0.36 10.16
C TYR A 170 5.12 -0.30 8.92
N THR A 171 4.84 -1.14 7.92
CA THR A 171 5.54 -1.14 6.63
C THR A 171 5.38 0.17 5.89
N VAL A 172 4.18 0.77 5.90
CA VAL A 172 3.94 2.11 5.35
C VAL A 172 4.79 3.15 6.09
N GLY A 173 4.87 3.07 7.42
CA GLY A 173 5.77 3.91 8.21
C GLY A 173 7.23 3.80 7.75
N VAL A 174 7.76 2.58 7.55
CA VAL A 174 9.12 2.35 7.02
C VAL A 174 9.31 2.99 5.65
N ILE A 175 8.33 2.87 4.74
CA ILE A 175 8.38 3.51 3.41
C ILE A 175 8.44 5.04 3.56
N VAL A 176 7.58 5.61 4.40
CA VAL A 176 7.54 7.07 4.62
C VAL A 176 8.84 7.58 5.22
N GLU A 177 9.43 6.85 6.18
CA GLU A 177 10.74 7.18 6.71
C GLU A 177 11.80 7.23 5.60
N GLU A 178 11.86 6.20 4.74
CA GLU A 178 12.82 6.17 3.64
C GLU A 178 12.62 7.33 2.66
N LEU A 179 11.36 7.67 2.33
CA LEU A 179 11.00 8.77 1.44
C LEU A 179 11.39 10.15 2.01
N LEU A 180 11.37 10.33 3.33
CA LEU A 180 11.70 11.58 4.02
C LEU A 180 13.18 11.70 4.42
N THR A 181 14.02 10.72 4.09
CA THR A 181 15.47 10.86 4.30
C THR A 181 16.06 11.98 3.46
N SER A 182 17.22 12.51 3.88
CA SER A 182 17.90 13.61 3.17
C SER A 182 18.32 13.28 1.73
N ARG A 183 18.42 11.99 1.39
CA ARG A 183 18.70 11.49 0.03
C ARG A 183 17.48 11.50 -0.90
N ASN A 184 16.26 11.45 -0.36
CA ASN A 184 15.04 11.33 -1.15
C ASN A 184 14.17 12.60 -1.08
N ARG A 185 14.02 13.20 0.11
CA ARG A 185 13.30 14.46 0.35
C ARG A 185 11.92 14.51 -0.33
N ALA A 186 11.19 13.40 -0.39
CA ALA A 186 9.97 13.30 -1.17
C ALA A 186 8.82 14.11 -0.53
N PRO A 187 8.00 14.83 -1.32
CA PRO A 187 6.70 15.31 -0.88
C PRO A 187 5.70 14.15 -0.80
N VAL A 188 5.19 13.88 0.40
CA VAL A 188 4.28 12.75 0.66
C VAL A 188 2.97 13.25 1.24
N LEU A 189 1.85 12.75 0.71
CA LEU A 189 0.50 12.98 1.26
C LEU A 189 -0.13 11.64 1.63
N ILE A 190 -0.61 11.48 2.87
CA ILE A 190 -1.35 10.30 3.32
C ILE A 190 -2.81 10.67 3.53
N PHE A 191 -3.73 9.93 2.94
CA PHE A 191 -5.14 9.93 3.31
C PHE A 191 -5.37 8.87 4.39
N ASP A 192 -5.72 9.31 5.59
CA ASP A 192 -5.82 8.45 6.78
C ASP A 192 -7.26 8.43 7.33
N PRO A 193 -8.07 7.42 6.96
CA PRO A 193 -9.46 7.31 7.42
C PRO A 193 -9.59 6.82 8.87
N HIS A 194 -8.49 6.39 9.50
CA HIS A 194 -8.50 5.81 10.85
C HIS A 194 -7.66 6.60 11.86
N GLY A 195 -6.88 7.59 11.43
CA GLY A 195 -6.06 8.45 12.28
C GLY A 195 -4.78 7.76 12.81
N GLU A 196 -4.36 6.65 12.19
CA GLU A 196 -3.24 5.82 12.63
C GLU A 196 -1.86 6.49 12.41
N TYR A 197 -1.74 7.37 11.41
CA TYR A 197 -0.45 7.94 10.98
C TYR A 197 -0.09 9.25 11.67
N THR A 198 -0.93 9.73 12.59
CA THR A 198 -0.64 10.94 13.38
C THR A 198 0.66 10.85 14.19
N VAL A 199 1.11 9.64 14.52
CA VAL A 199 2.39 9.39 15.22
C VAL A 199 3.65 9.63 14.39
N LEU A 200 3.50 9.81 13.08
CA LEU A 200 4.63 10.09 12.20
C LEU A 200 5.15 11.53 12.36
N ASP A 201 4.47 12.38 13.14
CA ASP A 201 4.97 13.70 13.55
C ASP A 201 6.33 13.63 14.27
N ALA A 202 6.61 12.52 14.96
CA ALA A 202 7.89 12.24 15.58
C ALA A 202 9.07 12.33 14.61
N ILE A 203 8.86 12.04 13.30
CA ILE A 203 9.91 12.11 12.27
C ILE A 203 10.51 13.52 12.17
N ALA A 204 9.69 14.57 12.31
CA ALA A 204 10.16 15.96 12.21
C ALA A 204 11.24 16.28 13.28
N ASN A 205 11.16 15.63 14.43
CA ASN A 205 12.01 15.88 15.60
C ASN A 205 13.08 14.81 15.80
N ASP A 206 13.25 13.90 14.85
CA ASP A 206 14.22 12.81 14.94
C ASP A 206 15.52 13.18 14.19
N PRO A 207 16.66 13.35 14.90
CA PRO A 207 17.93 13.74 14.28
C PRO A 207 18.44 12.80 13.19
N ARG A 208 17.95 11.55 13.14
CA ARG A 208 18.33 10.58 12.08
C ARG A 208 17.90 11.01 10.67
N PHE A 209 16.93 11.92 10.58
CA PHE A 209 16.44 12.45 9.30
C PHE A 209 17.03 13.83 8.96
N TRP A 210 17.86 14.39 9.83
CA TRP A 210 18.45 15.71 9.62
C TRP A 210 19.78 15.59 8.89
N ASP A 211 20.05 16.53 7.99
CA ASP A 211 21.29 16.56 7.22
C ASP A 211 21.62 18.00 6.83
N GLY A 212 22.61 18.60 7.50
CA GLY A 212 22.93 20.02 7.37
C GLY A 212 21.72 20.90 7.71
N ASP A 213 21.23 21.62 6.70
CA ASP A 213 20.05 22.49 6.77
C ASP A 213 18.72 21.74 6.54
N TYR A 214 18.77 20.50 6.06
CA TYR A 214 17.59 19.70 5.80
C TYR A 214 17.01 19.13 7.10
N LYS A 215 15.71 19.41 7.32
CA LYS A 215 14.87 18.74 8.32
C LYS A 215 13.52 18.42 7.69
N PRO A 216 13.00 17.19 7.83
CA PRO A 216 11.69 16.85 7.31
C PRO A 216 10.61 17.63 8.06
N LYS A 217 9.55 18.01 7.34
CA LYS A 217 8.37 18.66 7.91
C LYS A 217 7.23 17.68 7.97
N VAL A 218 6.51 17.63 9.09
CA VAL A 218 5.30 16.82 9.22
C VAL A 218 4.12 17.74 9.52
N ARG A 219 3.09 17.68 8.67
CA ARG A 219 1.85 18.47 8.80
C ARG A 219 0.68 17.52 9.00
N ILE A 220 0.00 17.61 10.14
CA ILE A 220 -1.25 16.89 10.38
C ILE A 220 -2.41 17.82 10.07
N VAL A 221 -3.27 17.41 9.13
CA VAL A 221 -4.49 18.13 8.76
C VAL A 221 -5.66 17.38 9.40
N LYS A 222 -6.22 17.96 10.47
CA LYS A 222 -7.37 17.40 11.18
C LYS A 222 -8.67 17.66 10.42
N PRO A 223 -9.74 16.86 10.66
CA PRO A 223 -11.03 17.01 9.98
C PRO A 223 -11.59 18.45 9.97
N ASP A 224 -11.47 19.18 11.08
CA ASP A 224 -11.94 20.56 11.25
C ASP A 224 -11.08 21.60 10.50
N LYS A 225 -9.89 21.20 10.03
CA LYS A 225 -8.97 22.05 9.26
C LYS A 225 -9.02 21.77 7.77
N ILE A 226 -9.82 20.78 7.33
CA ILE A 226 -10.00 20.50 5.91
C ILE A 226 -10.92 21.57 5.34
N LYS A 227 -10.37 22.42 4.47
CA LYS A 227 -11.10 23.49 3.81
C LYS A 227 -11.12 23.25 2.31
N ILE A 228 -12.32 23.14 1.74
CA ILE A 228 -12.53 22.96 0.30
C ILE A 228 -13.35 24.14 -0.21
N ARG A 229 -12.78 24.88 -1.16
CA ARG A 229 -13.49 25.97 -1.82
C ARG A 229 -14.61 25.42 -2.72
N VAL A 230 -15.82 25.94 -2.58
CA VAL A 230 -16.99 25.50 -3.36
C VAL A 230 -16.79 25.68 -4.87
N GLY A 231 -16.12 26.77 -5.29
CA GLY A 231 -15.81 27.03 -6.71
C GLY A 231 -14.93 25.96 -7.38
N ASP A 232 -14.15 25.20 -6.60
CA ASP A 232 -13.24 24.18 -7.11
C ASP A 232 -13.93 22.81 -7.33
N LEU A 233 -15.16 22.66 -6.85
CA LEU A 233 -15.94 21.43 -6.96
C LEU A 233 -16.63 21.32 -8.32
N GLU A 234 -16.39 20.26 -9.07
CA GLU A 234 -17.10 20.02 -10.32
C GLU A 234 -18.61 19.85 -10.07
N THR A 235 -19.43 20.04 -11.10
CA THR A 235 -20.89 19.86 -10.99
C THR A 235 -21.24 18.47 -10.48
N SER A 236 -20.50 17.44 -10.91
CA SER A 236 -20.61 16.07 -10.41
C SER A 236 -20.33 15.98 -8.90
N ASP A 237 -19.30 16.66 -8.41
CA ASP A 237 -18.94 16.68 -6.99
C ASP A 237 -20.06 17.32 -6.16
N LEU A 238 -20.56 18.47 -6.61
CA LEU A 238 -21.66 19.19 -5.98
C LEU A 238 -22.93 18.34 -5.93
N ILE A 239 -23.32 17.73 -7.06
CA ILE A 239 -24.45 16.79 -7.10
C ILE A 239 -24.23 15.69 -6.07
N SER A 240 -23.02 15.16 -5.98
CA SER A 240 -22.70 14.06 -5.07
C SER A 240 -22.79 14.44 -3.57
N ILE A 241 -22.67 15.73 -3.24
CA ILE A 241 -22.80 16.24 -1.87
C ILE A 241 -24.29 16.38 -1.52
N ILE A 242 -25.06 16.96 -2.44
CA ILE A 242 -26.43 17.35 -2.17
C ILE A 242 -27.43 16.18 -2.37
N ASP A 243 -27.11 15.26 -3.29
CA ASP A 243 -27.96 14.12 -3.65
C ASP A 243 -27.74 12.91 -2.72
N ASP A 244 -28.72 12.67 -1.84
CA ASP A 244 -28.85 11.46 -1.02
C ASP A 244 -29.44 10.25 -1.78
N GLY A 245 -29.59 10.35 -3.10
CA GLY A 245 -30.18 9.31 -3.94
C GLY A 245 -31.66 9.56 -4.26
N THR A 246 -32.21 10.68 -3.80
CA THR A 246 -33.62 11.05 -4.01
C THR A 246 -33.80 12.19 -5.02
N MET A 247 -32.73 12.80 -5.54
CA MET A 247 -32.87 13.82 -6.58
C MET A 247 -33.36 13.22 -7.89
N SER A 248 -34.46 13.77 -8.41
CA SER A 248 -34.96 13.44 -9.75
C SER A 248 -34.03 13.92 -10.85
N ASP A 249 -34.13 13.34 -12.04
CA ASP A 249 -33.33 13.78 -13.20
C ASP A 249 -33.62 15.23 -13.60
N LYS A 250 -34.86 15.69 -13.39
CA LYS A 250 -35.24 17.10 -13.53
C LYS A 250 -34.42 17.98 -12.57
N MET A 251 -34.35 17.61 -11.29
CA MET A 251 -33.56 18.35 -10.29
C MET A 251 -32.07 18.37 -10.65
N LYS A 252 -31.49 17.23 -11.05
CA LYS A 252 -30.07 17.15 -11.47
C LYS A 252 -29.79 18.01 -12.69
N THR A 253 -30.72 18.04 -13.65
CA THR A 253 -30.61 18.86 -14.87
C THR A 253 -30.64 20.36 -14.55
N LEU A 254 -31.61 20.79 -13.73
CA LEU A 254 -31.72 22.18 -13.28
C LEU A 254 -30.46 22.62 -12.53
N PHE A 255 -30.04 21.82 -11.54
CA PHE A 255 -28.84 22.12 -10.76
C PHE A 255 -27.57 22.15 -11.62
N GLY A 256 -27.44 21.21 -12.56
CA GLY A 256 -26.32 21.18 -13.50
C GLY A 256 -26.30 22.40 -14.43
N SER A 257 -27.47 22.88 -14.86
CA SER A 257 -27.59 24.12 -15.63
C SER A 257 -27.19 25.35 -14.80
N ALA A 258 -27.61 25.45 -13.54
CA ALA A 258 -27.19 26.53 -12.64
C ALA A 258 -25.67 26.57 -12.47
N CYS A 259 -25.04 25.43 -12.20
CA CYS A 259 -23.58 25.33 -12.10
C CYS A 259 -22.87 25.76 -13.40
N ARG A 260 -23.41 25.39 -14.57
CA ARG A 260 -22.84 25.78 -15.87
C ARG A 260 -22.97 27.29 -16.12
N THR A 261 -24.12 27.87 -15.80
CA THR A 261 -24.37 29.32 -15.95
C THR A 261 -23.37 30.12 -15.12
N LEU A 262 -23.22 29.78 -13.84
CA LEU A 262 -22.25 30.44 -12.96
C LEU A 262 -20.82 30.31 -13.48
N ARG A 263 -20.40 29.10 -13.84
CA ARG A 263 -19.04 28.87 -14.34
C ARG A 263 -18.74 29.64 -15.64
N ARG A 264 -19.73 29.82 -16.52
CA ARG A 264 -19.59 30.67 -17.72
C ARG A 264 -19.47 32.14 -17.38
N ALA A 265 -20.24 32.63 -16.41
CA ALA A 265 -20.17 34.01 -15.93
C ALA A 265 -18.80 34.30 -15.29
N SER A 266 -18.32 33.43 -14.40
CA SER A 266 -17.03 33.57 -13.73
C SER A 266 -15.83 33.50 -14.69
N PHE A 267 -15.93 32.75 -15.80
CA PHE A 267 -14.87 32.66 -16.81
C PHE A 267 -14.61 33.98 -17.55
N ARG A 268 -15.62 34.86 -17.68
CA ARG A 268 -15.44 36.21 -18.26
C ARG A 268 -14.65 37.16 -17.35
N GLY A 269 -14.56 36.86 -16.05
CA GLY A 269 -13.82 37.63 -15.05
C GLY A 269 -12.44 37.06 -14.67
N GLY A 270 -11.96 36.00 -15.33
CA GLY A 270 -10.62 35.43 -15.10
C GLY A 270 -10.47 34.49 -13.90
N THR A 271 -11.49 34.34 -13.05
CA THR A 271 -11.46 33.43 -11.88
C THR A 271 -12.68 32.52 -11.83
N ARG A 272 -12.50 31.20 -11.66
CA ARG A 272 -13.58 30.22 -11.37
C ARG A 272 -14.08 30.35 -9.93
N GLN A 273 -14.52 31.54 -9.56
CA GLN A 273 -15.00 31.81 -8.20
C GLN A 273 -16.50 32.06 -8.29
N PHE A 274 -17.25 31.20 -7.60
CA PHE A 274 -18.62 31.47 -7.21
C PHE A 274 -18.80 31.03 -5.76
N THR A 275 -19.69 31.70 -5.06
CA THR A 275 -20.04 31.46 -3.65
C THR A 275 -21.28 30.58 -3.54
N ARG A 276 -21.53 30.01 -2.36
CA ARG A 276 -22.76 29.28 -2.04
C ARG A 276 -24.00 30.15 -2.25
N SER A 277 -23.92 31.45 -1.93
CA SER A 277 -25.01 32.40 -2.13
C SER A 277 -25.32 32.61 -3.60
N GLU A 278 -24.29 32.79 -4.44
CA GLU A 278 -24.48 32.89 -5.90
C GLU A 278 -25.05 31.60 -6.48
N LEU A 279 -24.56 30.43 -6.04
CA LEU A 279 -25.15 29.14 -6.42
C LEU A 279 -26.62 29.03 -6.05
N ARG A 280 -26.97 29.45 -4.83
CA ARG A 280 -28.34 29.45 -4.35
C ARG A 280 -29.23 30.38 -5.17
N ASN A 281 -28.76 31.60 -5.42
CA ASN A 281 -29.50 32.60 -6.19
C ASN A 281 -29.71 32.16 -7.64
N THR A 282 -28.69 31.62 -8.31
CA THR A 282 -28.83 31.12 -9.68
C THR A 282 -29.79 29.93 -9.78
N VAL A 283 -29.83 29.06 -8.77
CA VAL A 283 -30.84 27.99 -8.70
C VAL A 283 -32.25 28.60 -8.55
N GLU A 284 -32.40 29.59 -7.67
CA GLU A 284 -33.67 30.26 -7.42
C GLU A 284 -34.19 31.06 -8.63
N GLU A 285 -33.32 31.72 -9.39
CA GLU A 285 -33.66 32.45 -10.62
C GLU A 285 -34.19 31.53 -11.73
N MET A 286 -33.93 30.21 -11.65
CA MET A 286 -34.49 29.23 -12.58
C MET A 286 -35.91 28.80 -12.22
N ARG A 287 -36.50 29.37 -11.16
CA ARG A 287 -37.87 29.06 -10.74
C ARG A 287 -38.88 29.50 -11.79
N ASP A 288 -39.66 28.53 -12.25
CA ASP A 288 -40.87 28.72 -13.05
C ASP A 288 -42.03 27.93 -12.43
N GLY A 289 -43.26 28.17 -12.90
CA GLY A 289 -44.46 27.50 -12.35
C GLY A 289 -44.45 25.98 -12.45
N SER A 290 -43.56 25.37 -13.26
CA SER A 290 -43.43 23.91 -13.41
C SER A 290 -42.31 23.29 -12.58
N SER A 291 -41.39 24.11 -12.07
CA SER A 291 -40.14 23.69 -11.42
C SER A 291 -40.07 24.02 -9.93
N ASP A 292 -41.07 24.73 -9.40
CA ASP A 292 -41.16 25.20 -8.01
C ASP A 292 -40.76 24.14 -6.96
N SER A 293 -41.41 22.97 -6.98
CA SER A 293 -41.11 21.86 -6.07
C SER A 293 -39.71 21.25 -6.27
N SER A 294 -39.18 21.31 -7.49
CA SER A 294 -37.82 20.86 -7.79
C SER A 294 -36.76 21.83 -7.28
N ILE A 295 -37.00 23.13 -7.42
CA ILE A 295 -36.12 24.20 -6.90
C ILE A 295 -36.07 24.15 -5.38
N GLU A 296 -37.22 24.09 -4.71
CA GLU A 296 -37.29 23.91 -3.24
C GLU A 296 -36.50 22.68 -2.78
N GLY A 297 -36.66 21.56 -3.50
CA GLY A 297 -35.91 20.34 -3.24
C GLY A 297 -34.39 20.53 -3.38
N ILE A 298 -33.92 21.29 -4.36
CA ILE A 298 -32.48 21.58 -4.54
C ILE A 298 -31.99 22.51 -3.42
N LEU A 299 -32.71 23.59 -3.13
CA LEU A 299 -32.36 24.56 -2.09
C LEU A 299 -32.25 23.93 -0.71
N TRP A 300 -33.20 23.05 -0.35
CA TRP A 300 -33.15 22.30 0.91
C TRP A 300 -31.86 21.47 1.01
N ARG A 301 -31.46 20.81 -0.09
CA ARG A 301 -30.26 19.96 -0.16
C ARG A 301 -28.96 20.76 -0.19
N LEU A 302 -28.97 21.99 -0.74
CA LEU A 302 -27.80 22.88 -0.72
C LEU A 302 -27.31 23.22 0.69
N ARG A 303 -28.18 23.13 1.70
CA ARG A 303 -27.79 23.28 3.11
C ARG A 303 -26.76 22.24 3.57
N LYS A 304 -26.62 21.11 2.87
CA LYS A 304 -25.54 20.13 3.13
C LYS A 304 -24.14 20.69 2.89
N LEU A 305 -24.01 21.80 2.15
CA LEU A 305 -22.75 22.52 1.98
C LEU A 305 -22.36 23.35 3.21
N ASP A 306 -23.24 23.51 4.20
CA ASP A 306 -22.97 24.33 5.40
C ASP A 306 -22.27 23.54 6.52
N ASN A 307 -21.54 22.46 6.17
CA ASN A 307 -20.98 21.47 7.10
C ASN A 307 -19.55 21.79 7.61
N GLY A 308 -19.10 23.05 7.51
CA GLY A 308 -17.79 23.51 8.00
C GLY A 308 -16.56 23.07 7.17
N ILE A 309 -16.72 22.16 6.21
CA ILE A 309 -15.66 21.73 5.28
C ILE A 309 -15.63 22.64 4.05
N PHE A 310 -16.79 23.12 3.60
CA PHE A 310 -16.91 23.93 2.40
C PHE A 310 -16.89 25.43 2.71
N HIS A 311 -16.06 26.15 1.96
CA HIS A 311 -15.88 27.59 2.11
C HIS A 311 -16.03 28.30 0.76
N ASP A 312 -16.45 29.56 0.80
CA ASP A 312 -16.64 30.37 -0.40
C ASP A 312 -15.29 30.92 -0.92
N HIS A 313 -14.43 31.35 0.00
CA HIS A 313 -13.18 32.05 -0.33
C HIS A 313 -11.92 31.37 0.20
N GLU A 314 -12.06 30.42 1.11
CA GLU A 314 -10.93 29.73 1.74
C GLU A 314 -10.62 28.43 1.01
N ASP A 315 -9.34 28.28 0.67
CA ASP A 315 -8.75 27.04 0.19
C ASP A 315 -7.35 26.93 0.78
N VAL A 316 -6.84 25.72 0.92
CA VAL A 316 -5.42 25.52 1.21
C VAL A 316 -4.72 25.24 -0.11
N PRO A 317 -3.76 26.09 -0.53
CA PRO A 317 -2.99 25.87 -1.74
C PRO A 317 -2.37 24.48 -1.81
N ILE A 318 -2.21 23.93 -3.02
CA ILE A 318 -1.70 22.55 -3.11
C ILE A 318 -0.24 22.44 -2.65
N VAL A 319 0.55 23.48 -2.89
CA VAL A 319 1.94 23.63 -2.44
C VAL A 319 2.07 23.61 -0.91
N ASP A 320 0.99 23.88 -0.19
CA ASP A 320 0.97 23.86 1.27
C ASP A 320 0.83 22.45 1.83
N TYR A 321 0.21 21.54 1.06
CA TYR A 321 0.14 20.12 1.36
C TYR A 321 1.34 19.34 0.83
N LEU A 322 2.02 19.81 -0.20
CA LEU A 322 3.10 19.08 -0.86
C LEU A 322 4.31 19.99 -1.02
N ARG A 323 5.27 19.88 -0.10
CA ARG A 323 6.58 20.53 -0.16
C ARG A 323 7.70 19.49 -0.17
N ILE A 324 8.85 19.82 -0.75
CA ILE A 324 10.03 18.96 -0.69
C ILE A 324 10.37 18.64 0.78
N GLY A 325 10.52 17.36 1.08
CA GLY A 325 10.78 16.85 2.42
C GLY A 325 9.62 16.99 3.40
N GLN A 326 8.40 17.21 2.92
CA GLN A 326 7.21 17.31 3.76
C GLN A 326 6.34 16.05 3.66
N LEU A 327 5.96 15.53 4.82
CA LEU A 327 4.86 14.61 4.99
C LEU A 327 3.61 15.38 5.42
N THR A 328 2.54 15.25 4.68
CA THR A 328 1.21 15.69 5.09
C THR A 328 0.35 14.49 5.39
N VAL A 329 -0.18 14.40 6.62
CA VAL A 329 -1.17 13.39 7.01
C VAL A 329 -2.53 14.06 7.03
N MET A 330 -3.38 13.70 6.08
CA MET A 330 -4.77 14.14 6.02
C MET A 330 -5.64 13.17 6.79
N ASP A 331 -5.89 13.52 8.05
CA ASP A 331 -6.74 12.77 8.97
C ASP A 331 -8.20 13.03 8.61
N VAL A 332 -8.83 12.04 7.97
CA VAL A 332 -10.26 12.04 7.62
C VAL A 332 -11.04 11.07 8.49
N SER A 333 -10.50 10.71 9.66
CA SER A 333 -11.21 9.90 10.64
C SER A 333 -12.43 10.63 11.18
N GLY A 334 -13.49 9.88 11.48
CA GLY A 334 -14.78 10.44 11.90
C GLY A 334 -15.62 11.08 10.78
N ILE A 335 -15.07 11.23 9.57
CA ILE A 335 -15.82 11.69 8.38
C ILE A 335 -16.48 10.49 7.69
N SER A 336 -17.71 10.65 7.18
CA SER A 336 -18.39 9.55 6.47
C SER A 336 -17.67 9.17 5.18
N THR A 337 -17.76 7.89 4.78
CA THR A 337 -17.03 7.34 3.62
C THR A 337 -17.26 8.15 2.34
N GLY A 338 -18.50 8.59 2.09
CA GLY A 338 -18.84 9.37 0.89
C GLY A 338 -18.16 10.75 0.86
N PHE A 339 -17.92 11.36 2.02
CA PHE A 339 -17.16 12.59 2.14
C PHE A 339 -15.65 12.35 2.08
N GLN A 340 -15.14 11.26 2.68
CA GLN A 340 -13.74 10.85 2.54
C GLN A 340 -13.35 10.70 1.06
N GLN A 341 -14.17 9.97 0.29
CA GLN A 341 -13.96 9.78 -1.16
C GLN A 341 -13.97 11.09 -1.93
N MET A 342 -14.86 12.03 -1.58
CA MET A 342 -14.93 13.32 -2.24
C MET A 342 -13.71 14.20 -1.93
N ILE A 343 -13.28 14.27 -0.66
CA ILE A 343 -12.07 15.01 -0.28
C ILE A 343 -10.88 14.46 -1.07
N ALA A 344 -10.72 13.13 -1.10
CA ALA A 344 -9.70 12.48 -1.90
C ALA A 344 -9.81 12.83 -3.39
N GLN A 345 -11.02 12.79 -3.97
CA GLN A 345 -11.24 13.13 -5.36
C GLN A 345 -10.81 14.56 -5.70
N VAL A 346 -11.24 15.55 -4.90
CA VAL A 346 -10.93 16.97 -5.12
C VAL A 346 -9.44 17.21 -5.01
N ILE A 347 -8.80 16.70 -3.97
CA ILE A 347 -7.37 16.88 -3.74
C ILE A 347 -6.53 16.17 -4.80
N LEU A 348 -6.83 14.91 -5.13
CA LEU A 348 -6.14 14.17 -6.19
C LEU A 348 -6.28 14.87 -7.55
N ARG A 349 -7.46 15.40 -7.87
CA ARG A 349 -7.68 16.17 -9.10
C ARG A 349 -6.87 17.46 -9.10
N LYS A 350 -6.80 18.18 -7.97
CA LYS A 350 -5.94 19.37 -7.83
C LYS A 350 -4.46 19.04 -8.00
N ILE A 351 -3.98 17.94 -7.41
CA ILE A 351 -2.59 17.47 -7.56
C ILE A 351 -2.27 17.16 -9.02
N PHE A 352 -3.14 16.38 -9.67
CA PHE A 352 -2.94 15.96 -11.05
C PHE A 352 -2.97 17.16 -12.01
N ASP A 353 -3.94 18.07 -11.84
CA ASP A 353 -4.04 19.32 -12.61
C ASP A 353 -2.81 20.20 -12.41
N ALA A 354 -2.36 20.38 -11.16
CA ALA A 354 -1.18 21.16 -10.82
C ALA A 354 0.09 20.60 -11.48
N ARG A 355 0.31 19.28 -11.42
CA ARG A 355 1.46 18.64 -12.08
C ARG A 355 1.38 18.74 -13.60
N GLN A 356 0.24 18.39 -14.20
CA GLN A 356 0.06 18.43 -15.65
C GLN A 356 0.27 19.85 -16.20
N LYS A 357 -0.30 20.86 -15.55
CA LYS A 357 -0.18 22.26 -15.97
C LYS A 357 1.15 22.91 -15.62
N THR A 358 1.86 22.40 -14.62
CA THR A 358 3.25 22.82 -14.38
C THR A 358 4.16 22.24 -15.47
N GLU A 359 3.98 20.97 -15.83
CA GLU A 359 4.78 20.28 -16.85
C GLU A 359 4.61 20.89 -18.24
N ASN A 360 3.41 21.36 -18.58
CA ASN A 360 3.13 22.01 -19.87
C ASN A 360 3.40 23.53 -19.89
N GLY A 361 3.93 24.09 -18.80
CA GLY A 361 4.27 25.52 -18.68
C GLY A 361 3.09 26.47 -18.43
N THR A 362 1.87 25.98 -18.23
CA THR A 362 0.70 26.81 -17.90
C THR A 362 0.78 27.39 -16.48
N TYR A 363 1.24 26.60 -15.52
CA TYR A 363 1.49 27.03 -14.14
C TYR A 363 2.98 27.23 -13.95
N THR A 364 3.36 28.44 -13.54
CA THR A 364 4.73 28.89 -13.28
C THR A 364 4.86 29.38 -11.84
N SER A 365 6.05 29.84 -11.47
CA SER A 365 6.29 30.55 -10.20
C SER A 365 5.34 31.72 -9.95
N ASP A 366 4.72 32.29 -10.99
CA ASP A 366 3.76 33.40 -10.90
C ASP A 366 2.36 32.94 -10.45
N THR A 367 2.12 31.63 -10.44
CA THR A 367 0.89 30.99 -9.93
C THR A 367 1.20 30.14 -8.69
N PRO A 368 1.72 30.73 -7.60
CA PRO A 368 2.30 29.99 -6.48
C PRO A 368 1.33 28.98 -5.84
N ASP A 369 0.03 29.27 -5.84
CA ASP A 369 -0.97 28.40 -5.23
C ASP A 369 -1.20 27.07 -5.97
N LYS A 370 -0.83 27.02 -7.26
CA LYS A 370 -1.08 25.90 -8.18
C LYS A 370 0.20 25.31 -8.78
N TYR A 371 1.33 25.99 -8.61
CA TYR A 371 2.60 25.58 -9.15
C TYR A 371 3.19 24.43 -8.34
N LEU A 372 3.42 23.30 -9.00
CA LEU A 372 3.97 22.10 -8.38
C LEU A 372 5.07 21.51 -9.28
N PRO A 373 6.33 21.97 -9.16
CA PRO A 373 7.39 21.66 -10.12
C PRO A 373 8.11 20.33 -9.87
N TYR A 374 7.71 19.55 -8.88
CA TYR A 374 8.37 18.31 -8.48
C TYR A 374 7.40 17.15 -8.39
N PRO A 375 7.88 15.90 -8.56
CA PRO A 375 7.08 14.71 -8.35
C PRO A 375 6.56 14.60 -6.92
N VAL A 376 5.42 13.93 -6.76
CA VAL A 376 4.75 13.76 -5.47
C VAL A 376 4.27 12.33 -5.30
N PHE A 377 4.15 11.89 -4.04
CA PHE A 377 3.70 10.55 -3.71
C PHE A 377 2.50 10.60 -2.78
N VAL A 378 1.39 9.97 -3.18
CA VAL A 378 0.14 9.96 -2.41
C VAL A 378 -0.14 8.55 -1.89
N ILE A 379 -0.33 8.39 -0.60
CA ILE A 379 -0.67 7.12 0.06
C ILE A 379 -2.16 7.13 0.38
N LEU A 380 -2.88 6.12 -0.11
CA LEU A 380 -4.30 5.90 0.18
C LEU A 380 -4.43 4.73 1.15
N GLU A 381 -4.58 5.04 2.44
CA GLU A 381 -4.84 4.03 3.46
C GLU A 381 -6.26 3.47 3.31
N GLU A 382 -6.42 2.16 3.49
CA GLU A 382 -7.67 1.46 3.16
C GLU A 382 -8.19 1.78 1.76
N ALA A 383 -7.32 1.67 0.75
CA ALA A 383 -7.59 1.99 -0.65
C ALA A 383 -8.90 1.39 -1.20
N HIS A 384 -9.35 0.24 -0.68
CA HIS A 384 -10.65 -0.36 -1.05
C HIS A 384 -11.86 0.54 -0.73
N ARG A 385 -11.74 1.50 0.19
CA ARG A 385 -12.75 2.53 0.47
C ARG A 385 -12.80 3.60 -0.61
N PHE A 386 -11.68 3.85 -1.30
CA PHE A 386 -11.53 4.90 -2.32
C PHE A 386 -11.69 4.37 -3.75
N ALA A 387 -11.33 3.11 -3.99
CA ALA A 387 -11.44 2.42 -5.26
C ALA A 387 -11.95 0.97 -5.09
N PRO A 388 -13.20 0.75 -4.65
CA PRO A 388 -13.76 -0.57 -4.43
C PRO A 388 -13.94 -1.36 -5.75
N GLN A 389 -13.95 -2.69 -5.60
CA GLN A 389 -14.30 -3.65 -6.65
C GLN A 389 -15.76 -3.43 -7.11
N GLY A 390 -15.99 -3.54 -8.42
CA GLY A 390 -17.29 -3.35 -9.05
C GLY A 390 -17.38 -2.12 -9.96
N SER A 391 -18.08 -2.29 -11.08
CA SER A 391 -18.56 -1.22 -11.95
C SER A 391 -19.95 -0.82 -11.46
N GLY A 392 -20.23 0.48 -11.38
CA GLY A 392 -21.56 0.98 -10.98
C GLY A 392 -22.58 0.74 -12.08
N SER A 393 -22.98 -0.51 -12.26
CA SER A 393 -23.97 -0.94 -13.23
C SER A 393 -24.81 -2.07 -12.64
N GLY A 394 -25.90 -1.69 -11.96
CA GLY A 394 -27.11 -2.52 -11.85
C GLY A 394 -27.32 -3.35 -10.59
N ALA A 395 -28.36 -2.96 -9.85
CA ALA A 395 -29.27 -3.74 -9.00
C ALA A 395 -28.91 -5.19 -8.59
N GLY A 396 -28.81 -5.42 -7.27
CA GLY A 396 -28.97 -6.75 -6.68
C GLY A 396 -28.20 -6.95 -5.38
N GLY A 397 -28.92 -6.86 -4.25
CA GLY A 397 -28.67 -7.55 -2.97
C GLY A 397 -27.28 -7.41 -2.32
N ASP A 398 -27.15 -6.54 -1.33
CA ASP A 398 -27.21 -6.96 0.09
C ASP A 398 -27.27 -5.71 0.99
N GLY A 399 -28.01 -5.79 2.09
CA GLY A 399 -28.49 -4.67 2.92
C GLY A 399 -27.45 -3.93 3.76
N GLY A 400 -26.33 -3.48 3.18
CA GLY A 400 -25.43 -2.49 3.79
C GLY A 400 -25.71 -1.08 3.27
N GLU A 401 -25.54 -0.05 4.11
CA GLU A 401 -25.84 1.39 3.88
C GLU A 401 -25.07 2.08 2.72
N GLY A 402 -24.83 1.42 1.60
CA GLY A 402 -24.11 1.95 0.44
C GLY A 402 -24.66 1.38 -0.87
N GLY A 403 -25.85 1.81 -1.27
CA GLY A 403 -26.46 1.41 -2.54
C GLY A 403 -25.56 1.74 -3.73
N GLY A 404 -25.16 0.71 -4.50
CA GLY A 404 -24.89 0.68 -5.95
C GLY A 404 -24.07 1.78 -6.63
N ARG A 405 -23.41 2.69 -5.91
CA ARG A 405 -22.72 3.86 -6.46
C ARG A 405 -21.21 3.58 -6.56
N VAL A 406 -20.63 3.85 -7.73
CA VAL A 406 -19.17 3.89 -7.92
C VAL A 406 -18.58 4.85 -6.88
N ALA A 407 -17.51 4.45 -6.20
CA ALA A 407 -16.80 5.36 -5.31
C ALA A 407 -16.33 6.59 -6.09
N LYS A 408 -16.56 7.77 -5.53
CA LYS A 408 -16.39 9.05 -6.23
C LYS A 408 -14.93 9.33 -6.61
N SER A 409 -14.00 8.90 -5.76
CA SER A 409 -12.56 8.99 -6.00
C SER A 409 -12.02 8.00 -7.04
N LYS A 410 -12.76 6.93 -7.37
CA LYS A 410 -12.25 5.85 -8.24
C LYS A 410 -11.83 6.35 -9.63
N PRO A 411 -12.60 7.20 -10.35
CA PRO A 411 -12.20 7.67 -11.68
C PRO A 411 -10.87 8.42 -11.69
N ILE A 412 -10.67 9.38 -10.78
CA ILE A 412 -9.41 10.15 -10.72
C ILE A 412 -8.23 9.28 -10.29
N ILE A 413 -8.45 8.31 -9.39
CA ILE A 413 -7.42 7.32 -9.02
C ILE A 413 -7.01 6.53 -10.27
N LYS A 414 -7.96 6.02 -11.07
CA LYS A 414 -7.65 5.32 -12.32
C LYS A 414 -6.88 6.20 -13.31
N THR A 415 -7.28 7.46 -13.48
CA THR A 415 -6.55 8.42 -14.33
C THR A 415 -5.11 8.62 -13.86
N ILE A 416 -4.88 8.79 -12.56
CA ILE A 416 -3.52 8.95 -12.02
C ILE A 416 -2.72 7.64 -12.17
N LEU A 417 -3.33 6.48 -11.96
CA LEU A 417 -2.65 5.20 -12.13
C LEU A 417 -2.27 4.93 -13.60
N SER A 418 -3.02 5.46 -14.57
CA SER A 418 -2.71 5.28 -15.99
C SER A 418 -1.78 6.37 -16.57
N GLU A 419 -1.90 7.61 -16.09
CA GLU A 419 -1.21 8.77 -16.68
C GLU A 419 -0.23 9.46 -15.73
N GLY A 420 -0.32 9.22 -14.43
CA GLY A 420 0.48 9.88 -13.38
C GLY A 420 1.97 9.72 -13.57
N ARG A 421 2.43 8.61 -14.17
CA ARG A 421 3.83 8.39 -14.57
C ARG A 421 4.40 9.55 -15.38
N LYS A 422 3.64 10.08 -16.35
CA LYS A 422 4.07 11.15 -17.25
C LYS A 422 4.27 12.48 -16.51
N PHE A 423 3.51 12.67 -15.43
CA PHE A 423 3.46 13.93 -14.69
C PHE A 423 4.10 13.80 -13.31
N GLY A 424 4.75 12.69 -12.96
CA GLY A 424 5.38 12.50 -11.65
C GLY A 424 4.39 12.46 -10.48
N VAL A 425 3.19 11.90 -10.66
CA VAL A 425 2.23 11.65 -9.57
C VAL A 425 2.20 10.16 -9.27
N GLY A 426 2.83 9.76 -8.17
CA GLY A 426 2.80 8.39 -7.67
C GLY A 426 1.68 8.15 -6.67
N ILE A 427 1.16 6.92 -6.65
CA ILE A 427 0.14 6.48 -5.69
C ILE A 427 0.64 5.21 -5.01
N CYS A 428 0.50 5.14 -3.69
CA CYS A 428 0.59 3.92 -2.91
C CYS A 428 -0.81 3.50 -2.45
N MET A 429 -1.31 2.37 -2.93
CA MET A 429 -2.57 1.81 -2.47
C MET A 429 -2.33 0.83 -1.33
N VAL A 430 -2.86 1.14 -0.14
CA VAL A 430 -2.68 0.31 1.05
C VAL A 430 -4.01 -0.34 1.39
N SER A 431 -4.09 -1.67 1.42
CA SER A 431 -5.36 -2.35 1.70
C SER A 431 -5.16 -3.69 2.39
N GLN A 432 -6.08 -4.01 3.29
CA GLN A 432 -6.18 -5.34 3.90
C GLN A 432 -7.13 -6.31 3.22
N ARG A 433 -7.86 -5.83 2.21
CA ARG A 433 -8.86 -6.58 1.46
C ARG A 433 -8.61 -6.37 -0.03
N PRO A 434 -7.60 -7.02 -0.63
CA PRO A 434 -7.31 -6.88 -2.05
C PRO A 434 -8.49 -7.33 -2.93
N SER A 435 -9.27 -8.34 -2.53
CA SER A 435 -10.48 -8.76 -3.25
C SER A 435 -11.60 -7.71 -3.32
N LYS A 436 -11.62 -6.75 -2.38
CA LYS A 436 -12.58 -5.64 -2.36
C LYS A 436 -12.08 -4.39 -3.08
N LEU A 437 -10.84 -4.40 -3.55
CA LEU A 437 -10.21 -3.30 -4.27
C LEU A 437 -10.32 -3.55 -5.77
N ASP A 438 -10.54 -2.49 -6.54
CA ASP A 438 -10.63 -2.53 -8.00
C ASP A 438 -9.41 -3.23 -8.63
N SER A 439 -9.66 -4.31 -9.37
CA SER A 439 -8.62 -5.13 -10.00
C SER A 439 -7.73 -4.33 -10.95
N ASP A 440 -8.31 -3.41 -11.73
CA ASP A 440 -7.54 -2.58 -12.66
C ASP A 440 -6.65 -1.61 -11.89
N SER A 441 -7.16 -1.02 -10.82
CA SER A 441 -6.37 -0.10 -9.99
C SER A 441 -5.21 -0.82 -9.30
N LEU A 442 -5.43 -2.07 -8.84
CA LEU A 442 -4.37 -2.88 -8.26
C LEU A 442 -3.33 -3.32 -9.29
N SER A 443 -3.74 -3.72 -10.50
CA SER A 443 -2.80 -4.17 -11.55
C SER A 443 -1.92 -3.06 -12.11
N GLN A 444 -2.35 -1.80 -12.03
CA GLN A 444 -1.51 -0.65 -12.38
C GLN A 444 -0.44 -0.33 -11.30
N CYS A 445 -0.51 -0.94 -10.11
CA CYS A 445 0.52 -0.81 -9.09
C CYS A 445 1.68 -1.77 -9.40
N MET A 446 2.65 -1.30 -10.19
CA MET A 446 3.71 -2.14 -10.74
C MET A 446 4.75 -2.59 -9.71
N THR A 447 4.82 -1.97 -8.53
CA THR A 447 5.54 -2.50 -7.38
C THR A 447 4.54 -2.94 -6.32
N GLN A 448 4.75 -4.10 -5.72
CA GLN A 448 3.84 -4.65 -4.72
C GLN A 448 4.61 -5.22 -3.53
N ILE A 449 4.18 -4.86 -2.33
CA ILE A 449 4.64 -5.41 -1.06
C ILE A 449 3.46 -6.17 -0.45
N THR A 450 3.54 -7.50 -0.51
CA THR A 450 2.49 -8.40 -0.03
C THR A 450 2.94 -9.06 1.27
N MET A 451 2.25 -8.79 2.36
CA MET A 451 2.47 -9.44 3.65
C MET A 451 1.59 -10.69 3.77
N ARG A 452 1.53 -11.29 4.98
CA ARG A 452 0.70 -12.47 5.21
C ARG A 452 -0.76 -12.24 4.78
N ILE A 453 -1.26 -13.14 3.92
CA ILE A 453 -2.66 -13.19 3.46
C ILE A 453 -3.15 -14.64 3.58
N ILE A 454 -4.24 -14.83 4.31
CA ILE A 454 -4.80 -16.17 4.60
C ILE A 454 -5.97 -16.50 3.67
N ASN A 455 -6.81 -15.52 3.36
CA ASN A 455 -8.02 -15.73 2.56
C ASN A 455 -7.70 -16.14 1.11
N PRO A 456 -8.18 -17.29 0.62
CA PRO A 456 -7.93 -17.75 -0.76
C PRO A 456 -8.36 -16.76 -1.85
N ALA A 457 -9.50 -16.06 -1.66
CA ALA A 457 -9.98 -15.08 -2.64
C ALA A 457 -9.03 -13.88 -2.76
N ASP A 458 -8.42 -13.48 -1.65
CA ASP A 458 -7.42 -12.41 -1.62
C ASP A 458 -6.10 -12.89 -2.26
N GLN A 459 -5.68 -14.14 -2.03
CA GLN A 459 -4.51 -14.73 -2.68
C GLN A 459 -4.67 -14.83 -4.20
N GLU A 460 -5.84 -15.26 -4.67
CA GLU A 460 -6.14 -15.35 -6.10
C GLU A 460 -6.10 -13.98 -6.77
N GLN A 461 -6.67 -12.96 -6.13
CA GLN A 461 -6.62 -11.59 -6.64
C GLN A 461 -5.18 -11.08 -6.77
N ILE A 462 -4.32 -11.36 -5.78
CA ILE A 462 -2.89 -11.03 -5.81
C ILE A 462 -2.17 -11.79 -6.93
N GLY A 463 -2.45 -13.08 -7.10
CA GLY A 463 -1.86 -13.91 -8.15
C GLY A 463 -2.25 -13.45 -9.56
N ARG A 464 -3.41 -12.82 -9.73
CA ARG A 464 -3.86 -12.24 -11.01
C ARG A 464 -3.30 -10.84 -11.27
N SER A 465 -2.98 -10.08 -10.23
CA SER A 465 -2.52 -8.69 -10.37
C SER A 465 -1.01 -8.56 -10.66
N ILE A 466 -0.21 -9.59 -10.38
CA ILE A 466 1.25 -9.51 -10.52
C ILE A 466 1.75 -10.39 -11.68
N GLU A 467 2.19 -9.75 -12.76
CA GLU A 467 2.72 -10.44 -13.95
C GLU A 467 4.03 -11.21 -13.68
N SER A 468 4.79 -10.82 -12.67
CA SER A 468 6.16 -11.31 -12.38
C SER A 468 6.26 -12.32 -11.23
N VAL A 469 5.17 -12.58 -10.50
CA VAL A 469 5.19 -13.46 -9.32
C VAL A 469 4.74 -14.86 -9.71
N SER A 470 5.61 -15.83 -9.48
CA SER A 470 5.32 -17.23 -9.78
C SER A 470 4.32 -17.82 -8.75
N ARG A 471 3.53 -18.81 -9.15
CA ARG A 471 2.43 -19.37 -8.31
C ARG A 471 2.91 -19.93 -6.97
N ASP A 472 4.14 -20.45 -6.95
CA ASP A 472 4.82 -20.94 -5.76
C ASP A 472 5.09 -19.82 -4.75
N ILE A 473 5.29 -18.57 -5.17
CA ILE A 473 5.43 -17.43 -4.26
C ILE A 473 4.10 -17.07 -3.60
N VAL A 474 3.00 -17.13 -4.37
CA VAL A 474 1.64 -16.87 -3.83
C VAL A 474 1.25 -17.92 -2.79
N ALA A 475 1.64 -19.18 -3.00
CA ALA A 475 1.38 -20.28 -2.07
C ALA A 475 2.04 -20.09 -0.69
N GLU A 476 3.08 -19.26 -0.59
CA GLU A 476 3.81 -18.98 0.65
C GLU A 476 3.17 -17.86 1.48
N LEU A 477 2.24 -17.08 0.90
CA LEU A 477 1.59 -15.96 1.59
C LEU A 477 0.95 -16.32 2.95
N PRO A 478 0.30 -17.48 3.13
CA PRO A 478 -0.26 -17.86 4.43
C PRO A 478 0.80 -18.15 5.50
N ALA A 479 1.98 -18.64 5.08
CA ALA A 479 3.06 -19.06 5.96
C ALA A 479 3.96 -17.90 6.43
N LEU A 480 3.86 -16.72 5.81
CA LEU A 480 4.65 -15.55 6.19
C LEU A 480 4.45 -15.16 7.65
N ALA A 481 5.55 -15.03 8.39
CA ALA A 481 5.52 -14.50 9.76
C ALA A 481 5.15 -13.00 9.78
N LYS A 482 4.67 -12.51 10.94
CA LYS A 482 4.43 -11.08 11.14
C LYS A 482 5.71 -10.28 10.85
N GLY A 483 5.58 -9.14 10.16
CA GLY A 483 6.73 -8.34 9.76
C GLY A 483 7.56 -8.94 8.61
N HIS A 484 7.11 -10.02 7.97
CA HIS A 484 7.66 -10.49 6.70
C HIS A 484 6.73 -10.10 5.55
N ALA A 485 7.32 -9.85 4.39
CA ALA A 485 6.60 -9.51 3.17
C ALA A 485 7.33 -10.05 1.94
N ILE A 486 6.58 -10.39 0.91
CA ILE A 486 7.09 -10.58 -0.44
C ILE A 486 7.11 -9.21 -1.12
N ILE A 487 8.25 -8.80 -1.65
CA ILE A 487 8.37 -7.60 -2.49
C ILE A 487 8.61 -8.03 -3.93
N SER A 488 7.83 -7.49 -4.86
CA SER A 488 7.87 -7.84 -6.28
C SER A 488 7.55 -6.64 -7.16
N GLY A 489 7.83 -6.79 -8.45
CA GLY A 489 7.52 -5.78 -9.46
C GLY A 489 8.69 -4.85 -9.76
N VAL A 490 8.41 -3.72 -10.40
CA VAL A 490 9.43 -2.87 -11.05
C VAL A 490 10.40 -2.18 -10.10
N GLY A 491 10.08 -2.03 -8.81
CA GLY A 491 10.96 -1.43 -7.81
C GLY A 491 12.15 -2.31 -7.38
N ILE A 492 12.18 -3.58 -7.78
CA ILE A 492 13.21 -4.58 -7.46
C ILE A 492 13.51 -5.43 -8.71
N ASN A 493 14.69 -6.05 -8.81
CA ASN A 493 15.01 -6.91 -9.96
C ASN A 493 14.36 -8.29 -9.88
N THR A 494 14.15 -8.78 -8.65
CA THR A 494 13.62 -10.13 -8.44
C THR A 494 12.71 -10.19 -7.21
N PRO A 495 11.56 -10.88 -7.31
CA PRO A 495 10.68 -11.11 -6.18
C PRO A 495 11.42 -11.77 -5.00
N THR A 496 11.33 -11.16 -3.81
CA THR A 496 12.12 -11.59 -2.65
C THR A 496 11.29 -11.51 -1.36
N ILE A 497 11.47 -12.47 -0.45
CA ILE A 497 10.93 -12.38 0.91
C ILE A 497 11.85 -11.52 1.78
N VAL A 498 11.24 -10.51 2.36
CA VAL A 498 11.89 -9.48 3.16
C VAL A 498 11.33 -9.49 4.57
N ARG A 499 12.22 -9.53 5.55
CA ARG A 499 11.90 -9.14 6.92
C ARG A 499 11.99 -7.62 7.02
N ILE A 500 10.83 -6.99 7.22
CA ILE A 500 10.72 -5.53 7.31
C ILE A 500 11.61 -5.03 8.45
N ARG A 501 12.41 -3.98 8.17
CA ARG A 501 13.33 -3.42 9.17
C ARG A 501 12.57 -2.80 10.33
N GLN A 502 13.26 -2.61 11.45
CA GLN A 502 12.71 -1.85 12.55
C GLN A 502 12.48 -0.39 12.13
N ARG A 503 11.33 0.16 12.53
CA ARG A 503 10.97 1.56 12.38
C ARG A 503 11.68 2.41 13.43
N TYR A 504 11.99 3.66 13.09
CA TYR A 504 12.73 4.55 13.97
C TYR A 504 11.85 5.20 15.06
N GLY A 505 10.56 5.45 14.80
CA GLY A 505 9.58 6.05 15.74
C GLY A 505 8.61 5.08 16.45
N ARG A 506 7.93 5.54 17.53
CA ARG A 506 6.98 4.74 18.36
C ARG A 506 5.62 4.48 17.71
N ASP A 507 5.12 3.26 17.81
CA ASP A 507 3.81 2.85 17.28
C ASP A 507 2.65 3.24 18.20
N ARG A 508 1.55 3.78 17.64
CA ARG A 508 0.21 3.78 18.29
C ARG A 508 -0.61 2.54 17.96
N GLY A 509 -0.20 1.74 16.97
CA GLY A 509 -1.00 0.66 16.39
C GLY A 509 -1.04 -0.66 17.16
N ALA A 510 -0.55 -0.71 18.40
CA ALA A 510 -0.78 -1.88 19.24
C ALA A 510 -2.25 -1.88 19.67
N SER A 511 -2.95 -3.01 19.48
CA SER A 511 -4.26 -3.23 20.09
C SER A 511 -4.19 -2.83 21.55
N LYS A 512 -5.15 -1.99 21.98
CA LYS A 512 -5.25 -1.57 23.39
C LYS A 512 -5.26 -2.83 24.26
N ASP A 513 -4.34 -2.90 25.21
CA ASP A 513 -4.37 -3.94 26.24
C ASP A 513 -5.55 -3.65 27.16
N ALA A 514 -6.71 -4.16 26.76
CA ALA A 514 -7.96 -3.91 27.43
C ALA A 514 -7.89 -4.36 28.91
N PRO A 515 -7.36 -5.55 29.26
CA PRO A 515 -7.13 -5.92 30.66
C PRO A 515 -6.27 -4.91 31.43
N SER A 516 -5.11 -4.49 30.91
CA SER A 516 -4.27 -3.51 31.61
C SER A 516 -4.96 -2.16 31.80
N ILE A 517 -5.71 -1.71 30.79
CA ILE A 517 -6.49 -0.47 30.88
C ILE A 517 -7.62 -0.62 31.89
N TRP A 518 -8.41 -1.70 31.84
CA TRP A 518 -9.50 -1.95 32.79
C TRP A 518 -8.99 -2.06 34.23
N VAL A 519 -7.85 -2.72 34.46
CA VAL A 519 -7.22 -2.79 35.78
C VAL A 519 -6.77 -1.41 36.25
N ARG A 520 -6.22 -0.59 35.35
CA ARG A 520 -5.83 0.79 35.68
C ARG A 520 -7.04 1.65 36.02
N GLU A 521 -8.07 1.65 35.17
CA GLU A 521 -9.27 2.47 35.35
C GLU A 521 -10.14 1.99 36.53
N SER A 522 -10.21 0.69 36.81
CA SER A 522 -10.93 0.17 37.99
C SER A 522 -10.25 0.53 39.31
N ARG A 523 -8.94 0.80 39.31
CA ARG A 523 -8.19 1.26 40.48
C ARG A 523 -8.32 2.77 40.68
N THR A 524 -8.40 3.55 39.61
CA THR A 524 -8.60 5.01 39.69
C THR A 524 -10.06 5.40 39.94
N GLY A 525 -11.03 4.62 39.46
CA GLY A 525 -12.46 4.83 39.71
C GLY A 525 -12.95 4.52 41.13
N ARG A 526 -12.16 3.81 41.94
CA ARG A 526 -12.49 3.47 43.35
C ARG A 526 -11.94 4.44 44.40
N ALA A 527 -11.25 5.51 44.00
CA ALA A 527 -10.71 6.50 44.93
C ALA A 527 -11.74 7.57 45.36
N GLY A 528 -12.98 7.51 44.86
CA GLY A 528 -14.01 8.53 45.11
C GLY A 528 -15.20 8.11 45.98
N GLU A 529 -15.51 6.81 46.12
CA GLU A 529 -16.67 6.38 46.90
C GLU A 529 -16.30 5.19 47.80
N GLY A 530 -16.68 5.36 49.07
CA GLY A 530 -16.40 4.41 50.13
C GLY A 530 -16.95 3.02 49.86
N SER A 531 -16.36 2.07 50.57
CA SER A 531 -16.78 0.68 50.66
C SER A 531 -18.30 0.54 50.79
N ASP A 532 -18.95 0.00 49.77
CA ASP A 532 -20.12 -0.85 49.94
C ASP A 532 -20.15 -1.89 48.82
N ALA A 533 -20.49 -3.13 49.19
CA ALA A 533 -20.53 -4.26 48.29
C ALA A 533 -21.57 -4.03 47.18
N ILE A 534 -21.16 -4.20 45.93
CA ILE A 534 -22.06 -4.15 44.76
C ILE A 534 -22.99 -5.37 44.84
N LEU A 535 -24.27 -5.14 45.12
CA LEU A 535 -25.30 -6.17 45.00
C LEU A 535 -25.55 -6.48 43.50
N PRO A 536 -25.90 -7.74 43.14
CA PRO A 536 -26.24 -8.06 41.76
C PRO A 536 -27.49 -7.30 41.33
N ASP A 537 -27.40 -6.61 40.20
CA ASP A 537 -28.52 -5.89 39.59
C ASP A 537 -29.44 -6.92 38.92
N TYR A 538 -30.59 -7.19 39.53
CA TYR A 538 -31.54 -8.22 39.06
C TYR A 538 -32.60 -7.70 38.07
N ASP A 539 -32.59 -6.41 37.72
CA ASP A 539 -33.59 -5.84 36.81
C ASP A 539 -32.94 -5.32 35.51
N LEU A 540 -32.68 -6.24 34.59
CA LEU A 540 -32.70 -5.93 33.17
C LEU A 540 -33.88 -6.67 32.56
N ASP A 541 -35.06 -6.09 32.76
CA ASP A 541 -36.29 -6.48 32.06
C ASP A 541 -36.15 -6.07 30.59
N ILE A 542 -35.62 -6.99 29.78
CA ILE A 542 -35.54 -6.84 28.33
C ILE A 542 -36.93 -7.18 27.81
N GLY A 543 -37.79 -6.16 27.73
CA GLY A 543 -39.12 -6.26 27.14
C GLY A 543 -39.06 -6.89 25.75
N VAL A 544 -39.82 -7.97 25.57
CA VAL A 544 -39.96 -8.78 24.35
C VAL A 544 -40.55 -7.97 23.21
#